data_AF-A0A8X6J6M9-F1
#
_entry.id   AF-A0A8X6J6M9-F1
#
_cell.length_a   1.000
_cell.length_b   1.000
_cell.length_c   1.000
_cell.angle_alpha   90.00
_cell.angle_beta   90.00
_cell.angle_gamma   90.00
#
_symmetry.space_group_name_H-M   'P 1'
#
loop_
_entity.id
_entity.type
_entity.pdbx_description
1 polymer ?
#
loop_
_entity_poly.entity_id
_entity_poly.type
_entity_poly.pdbx_seq_one_letter_code
_entity_poly.pdbx_strand_id
1 'polypeptide(L)'
;MECQVEKKEHDTCFFFTFNQGSNTTKPTQGICSAYGESAIAERTTRGWYAKFKNENLSLKDAPHSGCPVEFDEERLDQLCVT
;
A
#
# COMPACT_ATOMS: atom_id res chain seq x y z
N MET A 1 9.97 -16.17 2.90
CA MET A 1 9.03 -16.31 1.78
C MET A 1 8.14 -15.08 1.86
N GLU A 2 8.46 -14.05 1.07
CA GLU A 2 7.72 -12.79 1.11
C GLU A 2 6.42 -13.00 0.32
N CYS A 3 5.30 -13.07 1.03
CA CYS A 3 3.99 -13.14 0.40
C CYS A 3 3.76 -11.82 -0.34
N GLN A 4 4.00 -11.83 -1.65
CA GLN A 4 3.63 -10.73 -2.54
C GLN A 4 2.13 -10.80 -2.82
N VAL A 5 1.34 -10.54 -1.78
CA VAL A 5 -0.09 -10.25 -1.95
C VAL A 5 -0.16 -8.81 -2.43
N GLU A 6 -0.88 -8.56 -3.52
CA GLU A 6 -1.02 -7.22 -4.05
C GLU A 6 -1.54 -6.28 -2.94
N LYS A 7 -0.77 -5.22 -2.65
CA LYS A 7 -1.02 -4.24 -1.56
C LYS A 7 -2.49 -3.81 -1.42
N LYS A 8 -3.22 -3.73 -2.54
CA LYS A 8 -4.63 -3.32 -2.61
C LYS A 8 -5.59 -4.17 -1.79
N GLU A 9 -5.31 -5.47 -1.62
CA GLU A 9 -6.25 -6.37 -0.93
C GLU A 9 -6.30 -6.09 0.59
N HIS A 10 -5.16 -5.72 1.16
CA HIS A 10 -5.04 -5.41 2.58
C HIS A 10 -5.75 -4.11 2.98
N ASP A 11 -5.70 -3.11 2.10
CA ASP A 11 -6.29 -1.80 2.36
C ASP A 11 -7.81 -1.89 2.47
N THR A 12 -8.43 -2.78 1.69
CA THR A 12 -9.87 -3.05 1.74
C THR A 12 -10.26 -3.69 3.07
N CYS A 13 -9.47 -4.66 3.55
CA CYS A 13 -9.67 -5.24 4.87
C CYS A 13 -9.55 -4.19 5.99
N PHE A 14 -8.55 -3.30 5.93
CA PHE A 14 -8.41 -2.24 6.92
C PHE A 14 -9.56 -1.26 6.93
N PHE A 15 -10.05 -0.88 5.75
CA PHE A 15 -11.20 0.01 5.65
C PHE A 15 -12.47 -0.64 6.23
N PHE A 16 -12.70 -1.91 5.93
CA PHE A 16 -13.84 -2.65 6.49
C PHE A 16 -13.80 -2.72 8.02
N THR A 17 -12.65 -3.11 8.61
CA THR A 17 -12.52 -3.20 10.07
C THR A 17 -12.54 -1.85 10.77
N PHE A 18 -12.07 -0.79 10.09
CA PHE A 18 -12.15 0.58 10.57
C PHE A 18 -13.62 1.03 10.70
N ASN A 19 -14.44 0.78 9.68
CA ASN A 19 -15.87 1.10 9.71
C ASN A 19 -16.64 0.31 10.78
N GLN A 20 -16.18 -0.90 11.12
CA GLN A 20 -16.74 -1.67 12.24
C GLN A 20 -16.37 -1.14 13.63
N GLY A 21 -15.53 -0.09 13.72
CA GLY A 21 -15.07 0.46 15.01
C GLY A 21 -14.08 -0.46 15.74
N SER A 22 -13.51 -1.45 15.04
CA SER A 22 -12.54 -2.37 15.65
C SER A 22 -11.15 -1.72 15.74
N ASN A 23 -10.43 -2.01 16.83
CA ASN A 23 -9.03 -1.59 17.01
C ASN A 23 -8.10 -2.21 15.95
N THR A 24 -6.87 -1.70 15.85
CA THR A 24 -5.86 -2.13 14.85
C THR A 24 -5.42 -3.58 15.03
N THR A 25 -5.58 -4.16 16.22
CA THR A 25 -5.08 -5.49 16.58
C THR A 25 -5.83 -6.61 15.84
N LYS A 26 -7.16 -6.52 15.76
CA LYS A 26 -8.01 -7.51 15.07
C LYS A 26 -7.73 -7.64 13.57
N PRO A 27 -7.66 -6.56 12.76
CA PRO A 27 -7.33 -6.66 11.35
C PRO A 27 -5.93 -7.18 11.10
N THR A 28 -4.92 -6.75 11.88
CA THR A 28 -3.55 -7.28 11.73
C THR A 28 -3.53 -8.79 11.98
N GLN A 29 -4.19 -9.27 13.04
CA GLN A 29 -4.27 -10.70 13.34
C GLN A 29 -5.04 -11.48 12.27
N GLY A 30 -6.17 -10.96 11.79
CA GLY A 30 -6.96 -11.61 10.73
C GLY A 30 -6.18 -11.74 9.42
N ILE A 31 -5.46 -10.69 9.03
CA ILE A 31 -4.61 -10.70 7.85
C ILE A 31 -3.43 -11.63 8.03
N CYS A 32 -2.74 -11.58 9.18
CA CYS A 32 -1.63 -12.48 9.45
C CYS A 32 -2.07 -13.96 9.53
N SER A 33 -3.28 -14.23 10.00
CA SER A 33 -3.84 -15.59 9.98
C SER A 33 -4.17 -16.08 8.56
N ALA A 34 -4.57 -15.18 7.65
CA ALA A 34 -4.97 -15.54 6.29
C ALA A 34 -3.77 -15.63 5.33
N TYR A 35 -2.80 -14.72 5.46
CA TYR A 35 -1.69 -14.55 4.50
C TYR A 35 -0.31 -14.89 5.08
N GLY A 36 -0.22 -15.25 6.37
CA GLY A 36 1.00 -15.62 7.07
C GLY A 36 1.39 -14.65 8.18
N GLU A 37 2.06 -15.15 9.23
CA GLU A 37 2.31 -14.43 10.49
C GLU A 37 3.05 -13.09 10.31
N SER A 38 3.78 -12.95 9.20
CA SER A 38 4.57 -11.76 8.83
C SER A 38 3.97 -10.94 7.69
N ALA A 39 2.73 -11.25 7.26
CA ALA A 39 2.13 -10.61 6.10
C ALA A 39 2.01 -9.10 6.27
N ILE A 40 1.69 -8.63 7.48
CA ILE A 40 1.54 -7.21 7.79
C ILE A 40 2.07 -6.87 9.18
N ALA A 41 2.84 -5.78 9.24
CA ALA A 41 3.22 -5.15 10.50
C ALA A 41 2.08 -4.27 11.05
N GLU A 42 1.87 -4.29 12.36
CA GLU A 42 0.88 -3.43 13.05
C GLU A 42 1.07 -1.94 12.73
N ARG A 43 2.33 -1.51 12.54
CA ARG A 43 2.67 -0.14 12.14
C ARG A 43 1.98 0.27 10.83
N THR A 44 1.88 -0.65 9.88
CA THR A 44 1.21 -0.42 8.59
C THR A 44 -0.29 -0.25 8.80
N THR A 45 -0.92 -1.12 9.59
CA THR A 45 -2.35 -1.03 9.94
C THR A 45 -2.69 0.29 10.64
N ARG A 46 -1.84 0.74 11.57
CA ARG A 46 -2.01 2.03 12.25
C ARG A 46 -1.90 3.22 11.30
N GLY A 47 -0.97 3.17 10.35
CA GLY A 47 -0.82 4.19 9.31
C GLY A 47 -2.09 4.34 8.46
N TRP A 48 -2.69 3.22 8.06
CA TRP A 48 -3.97 3.21 7.33
C TRP A 48 -5.11 3.79 8.14
N TYR A 49 -5.25 3.38 9.40
CA TYR A 49 -6.28 3.92 10.30
C TYR A 49 -6.13 5.43 10.51
N ALA A 50 -4.90 5.95 10.56
CA ALA A 50 -4.66 7.38 10.63
C ALA A 50 -5.08 8.10 9.35
N LYS A 51 -4.83 7.52 8.16
CA LYS A 51 -5.32 8.06 6.87
C LYS A 51 -6.85 8.13 6.85
N PHE A 52 -7.54 7.05 7.24
CA PHE A 52 -9.00 7.01 7.24
C PHE A 52 -9.64 8.00 8.21
N LYS A 53 -9.01 8.27 9.36
CA LYS A 53 -9.45 9.33 10.29
C LYS A 53 -9.33 10.74 9.72
N ASN A 54 -8.41 10.97 8.78
CA ASN A 54 -8.19 12.28 8.16
C ASN A 54 -9.06 12.49 6.90
N GLU A 55 -10.22 11.82 6.84
CA GLU A 55 -11.18 11.81 5.72
C GLU A 55 -10.61 11.38 4.35
N ASN A 56 -9.36 10.91 4.32
CA ASN A 56 -8.76 10.33 3.13
C ASN A 56 -9.15 8.84 3.06
N LEU A 57 -10.37 8.60 2.57
CA LEU A 57 -10.90 7.26 2.32
C LEU A 57 -10.46 6.70 0.96
N SER A 58 -9.64 7.45 0.21
CA SER A 58 -9.07 6.95 -1.03
C SER A 58 -8.11 5.82 -0.73
N LEU A 59 -8.45 4.63 -1.20
CA LEU A 59 -7.57 3.46 -1.21
C LEU A 59 -6.41 3.58 -2.21
N LYS A 60 -6.39 4.65 -3.02
CA LYS A 60 -5.29 4.92 -3.94
C LYS A 60 -4.15 5.59 -3.20
N ASP A 61 -2.94 5.10 -3.46
CA ASP A 61 -1.73 5.80 -3.04
C ASP A 61 -1.73 7.22 -3.59
N ALA A 62 -1.28 8.16 -2.76
CA ALA A 62 -1.05 9.52 -3.21
C ALA A 62 -0.01 9.52 -4.33
N PRO A 63 -0.07 10.49 -5.27
CA PRO A 63 0.97 10.62 -6.28
C PRO A 63 2.33 10.63 -5.60
N HIS A 64 3.18 9.71 -6.01
CA HIS A 64 4.47 9.53 -5.38
C HIS A 64 5.30 10.70 -5.87
N SER A 65 5.99 11.41 -4.98
CA SER A 65 7.03 12.36 -5.37
C SER A 65 8.22 11.55 -5.87
N GLY A 66 8.08 10.91 -7.03
CA GLY A 66 9.18 10.30 -7.75
C GLY A 66 10.05 11.38 -8.36
N CYS A 67 11.32 11.05 -8.60
CA CYS A 67 12.20 11.89 -9.42
C CYS A 67 11.49 12.15 -10.75
N PRO A 68 11.37 13.41 -11.22
CA PRO A 68 10.91 13.65 -12.58
C PRO A 68 11.87 12.92 -13.51
N VAL A 69 11.39 11.83 -14.11
CA VAL A 69 12.13 11.16 -15.16
C VAL A 69 12.00 12.10 -16.36
N GLU A 70 12.92 13.05 -16.47
CA GLU A 70 13.22 13.64 -17.77
C GLU A 70 13.77 12.51 -18.63
N PHE A 71 12.85 11.74 -19.20
CA PHE A 71 13.17 10.70 -20.14
C PHE A 71 13.45 11.39 -21.47
N ASP A 72 14.72 11.60 -21.73
CA ASP A 72 15.19 12.19 -22.98
C ASP A 72 15.15 11.12 -24.07
N GLU A 73 14.01 11.06 -24.76
CA GLU A 73 13.77 10.16 -25.90
C GLU A 73 14.79 10.38 -27.02
N GLU A 74 15.27 11.62 -27.19
CA GLU A 74 16.24 12.00 -28.20
C GLU A 74 17.62 11.39 -27.91
N ARG A 75 17.99 11.26 -26.63
CA ARG A 75 19.20 10.53 -26.21
C ARG A 75 19.06 9.02 -26.36
N LEU A 76 17.86 8.46 -26.27
CA LEU A 76 17.62 7.02 -26.48
C LEU A 76 17.83 6.65 -27.95
N ASP A 77 17.27 7.45 -28.87
CA ASP A 77 17.37 7.20 -30.30
C ASP A 77 18.82 7.26 -30.81
N GLN A 78 19.65 8.12 -30.22
CA GLN A 78 21.09 8.20 -30.52
C GLN A 78 21.88 6.95 -30.11
N LEU A 79 21.42 6.21 -29.09
CA LEU A 79 22.07 4.99 -28.63
C LEU A 79 21.67 3.75 -29.44
N CYS A 80 20.49 3.77 -30.06
CA CYS A 80 19.95 2.65 -30.84
C CYS A 80 20.48 2.57 -32.28
N VAL A 81 21.22 3.58 -32.77
CA VAL A 81 21.84 3.59 -34.10
C VAL A 81 23.35 3.39 -33.97
N THR A 82 23.77 2.17 -33.62
CA THR A 82 25.14 1.65 -33.81
C THR A 82 25.09 0.19 -34.22
#